data_AF-A0A9D1CQR4-F1
#
_entry.id   AF-A0A9D1CQR4-F1
#
_cell.length_a   1.000
_cell.length_b   1.000
_cell.length_c   1.000
_cell.angle_alpha   90.00
_cell.angle_beta   90.00
_cell.angle_gamma   90.00
#
_symmetry.space_group_name_H-M   'P 1'
#
loop_
_entity.id
_entity.type
_entity.pdbx_description
1 polymer ?
#
loop_
_entity_poly.entity_id
_entity_poly.type
_entity_poly.pdbx_seq_one_letter_code
_entity_poly.pdbx_strand_id
1 'polypeptide(L)'
;MPPKVRITKDMIIDAAFEIARESGVENINARTVAKKLNCSTQPVMYHFETIEELKKATYAKADRFHTEYLMNIKEPQAGIMLGIGLNYIRFAIEEPKLFRLIF
;
A
#
# COMPACT_ATOMS: atom_id res chain seq x y z
N MET A 1 -29.82 3.60 -15.58
CA MET A 1 -28.39 3.25 -15.67
C MET A 1 -27.78 3.43 -14.29
N PRO A 2 -27.10 2.44 -13.69
CA PRO A 2 -26.43 2.64 -12.42
C PRO A 2 -25.38 3.77 -12.57
N PRO A 3 -25.17 4.60 -11.53
CA PRO A 3 -24.21 5.69 -11.61
C PRO A 3 -22.81 5.12 -11.89
N LYS A 4 -22.07 5.75 -12.81
CA LYS A 4 -20.65 5.40 -13.01
C LYS A 4 -19.93 5.57 -11.68
N VAL A 5 -19.31 4.50 -11.20
CA VAL A 5 -18.49 4.53 -9.97
C VAL A 5 -17.39 5.58 -10.16
N ARG A 6 -17.39 6.59 -9.29
CA ARG A 6 -16.43 7.69 -9.34
C ARG A 6 -15.13 7.22 -8.69
N ILE A 7 -14.01 7.37 -9.40
CA ILE A 7 -12.68 7.08 -8.85
C ILE A 7 -12.40 8.05 -7.69
N THR A 8 -12.20 7.49 -6.50
CA THR A 8 -11.88 8.24 -5.28
C THR A 8 -10.39 8.27 -5.01
N LYS A 9 -9.96 9.17 -4.12
CA LYS A 9 -8.57 9.26 -3.67
C LYS A 9 -8.10 7.95 -3.02
N ASP A 10 -8.94 7.33 -2.19
CA ASP A 10 -8.61 6.07 -1.52
C ASP A 10 -8.41 4.92 -2.51
N MET A 11 -9.27 4.80 -3.53
CA MET A 11 -9.08 3.78 -4.59
C MET A 11 -7.74 3.93 -5.31
N ILE A 12 -7.27 5.17 -5.51
CA ILE A 12 -5.97 5.47 -6.13
C ILE A 12 -4.83 5.05 -5.19
N ILE A 13 -4.94 5.34 -3.89
CA ILE A 13 -3.94 4.94 -2.89
C ILE A 13 -3.90 3.41 -2.76
N ASP A 14 -5.05 2.74 -2.77
CA ASP A 14 -5.14 1.28 -2.71
C ASP A 14 -4.49 0.62 -3.92
N ALA A 15 -4.80 1.12 -5.13
CA ALA A 15 -4.16 0.64 -6.35
C ALA A 15 -2.64 0.88 -6.35
N ALA A 16 -2.18 2.03 -5.87
CA ALA A 16 -0.76 2.34 -5.77
C ALA A 16 -0.05 1.46 -4.71
N PHE A 17 -0.71 1.16 -3.60
CA PHE A 17 -0.23 0.23 -2.57
C PHE A 17 -0.04 -1.18 -3.13
N GLU A 18 -1.03 -1.70 -3.85
CA GLU A 18 -0.91 -3.01 -4.49
C GLU A 18 0.20 -3.02 -5.56
N ILE A 19 0.41 -1.93 -6.30
CA ILE A 19 1.56 -1.80 -7.22
C ILE A 19 2.89 -1.86 -6.46
N ALA A 20 3.01 -1.14 -5.33
CA ALA A 20 4.20 -1.19 -4.49
C ALA A 20 4.48 -2.60 -3.97
N ARG A 21 3.44 -3.29 -3.51
CA ARG A 21 3.50 -4.66 -2.99
C ARG A 21 3.92 -5.67 -4.06
N GLU A 22 3.29 -5.61 -5.24
CA GLU A 22 3.51 -6.55 -6.33
C GLU A 22 4.81 -6.28 -7.09
N SER A 23 5.15 -5.01 -7.31
CA SER A 23 6.17 -4.61 -8.30
C SER A 23 7.16 -3.54 -7.83
N GLY A 24 6.96 -2.94 -6.66
CA GLY A 24 7.88 -1.93 -6.10
C GLY A 24 7.38 -0.50 -6.28
N VAL A 25 7.77 0.38 -5.34
CA VAL A 25 7.29 1.78 -5.28
C VAL A 25 7.72 2.61 -6.50
N GLU A 26 8.84 2.25 -7.11
CA GLU A 26 9.37 2.87 -8.33
C GLU A 26 8.41 2.74 -9.52
N ASN A 27 7.55 1.72 -9.51
CA ASN A 27 6.56 1.48 -10.56
C ASN A 27 5.26 2.27 -10.37
N ILE A 28 5.13 3.05 -9.29
CA ILE A 28 3.99 3.94 -9.08
C ILE A 28 4.12 5.16 -10.00
N ASN A 29 3.16 5.30 -10.92
CA ASN A 29 2.94 6.48 -11.73
C ASN A 29 1.47 6.56 -12.18
N ALA A 30 1.06 7.68 -12.79
CA ALA A 30 -0.33 7.89 -13.17
C ALA A 30 -0.86 6.80 -14.13
N ARG A 31 -0.01 6.32 -15.04
CA ARG A 31 -0.39 5.31 -16.05
C ARG A 31 -0.59 3.94 -15.41
N THR A 32 0.33 3.49 -14.56
CA THR A 32 0.23 2.17 -13.92
C THR A 32 -0.97 2.10 -12.98
N VAL A 33 -1.21 3.17 -12.22
CA VAL A 33 -2.35 3.27 -11.30
C VAL A 33 -3.68 3.32 -12.06
N ALA A 34 -3.78 4.15 -13.10
CA ALA A 34 -4.96 4.22 -13.94
C ALA A 34 -5.26 2.88 -14.65
N LYS A 35 -4.22 2.18 -15.12
CA LYS A 35 -4.36 0.84 -15.70
C LYS A 35 -4.91 -0.16 -14.68
N LYS A 36 -4.42 -0.16 -13.44
CA LYS A 36 -4.92 -1.06 -12.38
C LYS A 36 -6.37 -0.74 -11.97
N LEU A 37 -6.78 0.52 -12.07
CA LEU A 37 -8.16 0.97 -11.85
C LEU A 37 -9.06 0.91 -13.10
N ASN A 38 -8.54 0.44 -14.24
CA ASN A 38 -9.23 0.44 -15.53
C ASN A 38 -9.88 1.80 -15.88
N CYS A 39 -9.14 2.89 -15.69
CA CYS A 39 -9.58 4.24 -15.95
C CYS A 39 -8.54 5.05 -16.74
N SER A 40 -8.87 6.29 -17.12
CA SER A 40 -7.89 7.21 -17.71
C SER A 40 -6.93 7.73 -16.64
N THR A 41 -5.84 8.38 -17.04
CA THR A 41 -4.92 9.01 -16.07
C THR A 41 -5.49 10.25 -15.39
N GLN A 42 -6.59 10.82 -15.92
CA GLN A 42 -7.14 12.07 -15.42
C GLN A 42 -7.51 12.02 -13.93
N PRO A 43 -8.25 11.01 -13.42
CA PRO A 43 -8.63 11.00 -12.01
C PRO A 43 -7.43 10.94 -11.08
N VAL A 44 -6.34 10.28 -11.50
CA VAL A 44 -5.10 10.24 -10.72
C VAL A 44 -4.49 11.63 -10.62
N MET A 45 -4.35 12.32 -11.76
CA MET A 45 -3.81 13.68 -11.83
C MET A 45 -4.73 14.74 -11.19
N TYR A 46 -6.02 14.44 -11.04
CA TYR A 46 -6.98 15.31 -10.35
C TYR A 46 -6.85 15.24 -8.83
N HIS A 47 -6.60 14.04 -8.28
CA HIS A 47 -6.53 13.81 -6.82
C HIS A 47 -5.13 13.99 -6.24
N PHE A 48 -4.09 13.96 -7.08
CA PHE A 48 -2.68 14.11 -6.70
C PHE A 48 -1.97 15.07 -7.65
N GLU A 49 -1.35 16.11 -7.10
CA GLU A 49 -0.65 17.12 -7.90
C GLU A 49 0.64 16.55 -8.49
N THR A 50 1.29 15.65 -7.75
CA THR A 50 2.51 14.97 -8.19
C THR A 50 2.50 13.48 -7.90
N ILE A 51 3.31 12.72 -8.64
CA ILE A 51 3.53 11.29 -8.34
C ILE A 51 4.21 11.11 -6.97
N GLU A 52 4.99 12.09 -6.53
CA GLU A 52 5.66 12.05 -5.24
C GLU A 52 4.65 12.12 -4.08
N GLU A 53 3.61 12.94 -4.19
CA GLU A 53 2.51 12.96 -3.22
C GLU A 53 1.76 11.62 -3.16
N LEU A 54 1.54 10.99 -4.31
CA LEU A 54 0.92 9.67 -4.36
C LEU A 54 1.82 8.61 -3.70
N LYS A 55 3.13 8.66 -3.93
CA LYS A 55 4.10 7.76 -3.29
C LYS A 55 4.12 7.97 -1.76
N LYS A 56 4.09 9.23 -1.29
CA LYS A 56 3.97 9.53 0.16
C LYS A 56 2.68 9.00 0.77
N ALA A 57 1.54 9.18 0.11
CA ALA A 57 0.27 8.62 0.57
C ALA A 57 0.29 7.08 0.59
N THR A 58 0.95 6.47 -0.40
CA THR A 58 1.15 5.02 -0.48
C THR A 58 2.04 4.52 0.65
N TYR A 59 3.13 5.23 0.96
CA TYR A 59 3.99 4.94 2.11
C TYR A 59 3.20 4.97 3.42
N ALA A 60 2.40 6.02 3.64
CA ALA A 60 1.56 6.13 4.84
C ALA A 60 0.50 5.02 4.95
N LYS A 61 0.05 4.44 3.82
CA LYS A 61 -0.80 3.23 3.84
C LYS A 61 0.02 1.98 4.17
N ALA A 62 1.21 1.83 3.59
CA ALA A 62 2.10 0.71 3.84
C ALA A 62 2.57 0.65 5.30
N ASP A 63 2.88 1.79 5.91
CA ASP A 63 3.27 1.90 7.31
C ASP A 63 2.14 1.49 8.27
N ARG A 64 0.90 1.90 7.98
CA ARG A 64 -0.29 1.46 8.72
C ARG A 64 -0.50 -0.04 8.58
N PHE A 65 -0.43 -0.56 7.36
CA PHE A 65 -0.54 -2.01 7.09
C PHE A 65 0.54 -2.80 7.83
N HIS A 66 1.78 -2.32 7.83
CA HIS A 66 2.88 -2.92 8.59
C HIS A 66 2.59 -2.94 10.09
N THR A 67 2.15 -1.81 10.66
CA THR A 67 1.80 -1.72 12.08
C THR A 67 0.69 -2.71 12.44
N GLU A 68 -0.38 -2.78 11.64
CA GLU A 68 -1.47 -3.73 11.83
C GLU A 68 -0.98 -5.18 11.74
N TYR A 69 -0.10 -5.48 10.78
CA TYR A 69 0.51 -6.80 10.62
C TYR A 69 1.32 -7.20 11.86
N LEU A 70 2.17 -6.30 12.38
CA LEU A 70 2.98 -6.57 13.56
C LEU A 70 2.14 -6.80 14.81
N MET A 71 1.10 -5.98 15.00
CA MET A 71 0.24 -6.03 16.19
C MET A 71 -0.78 -7.18 16.15
N ASN A 72 -0.95 -7.85 15.01
CA ASN A 72 -1.80 -9.03 14.90
C ASN A 72 -1.14 -10.29 15.50
N ILE A 73 -1.21 -10.41 16.83
CA ILE A 73 -0.61 -11.51 17.60
C ILE A 73 -1.69 -12.54 17.93
N LYS A 74 -1.61 -13.73 17.33
CA LYS A 74 -2.58 -14.82 17.54
C LYS A 74 -2.37 -15.57 18.85
N GLU A 75 -1.12 -15.73 19.30
CA GLU A 75 -0.77 -16.52 20.48
C GLU A 75 0.21 -15.76 21.39
N PRO A 76 -0.30 -14.96 22.34
CA PRO A 76 0.55 -14.15 23.23
C PRO A 76 1.25 -14.98 24.33
N GLN A 77 1.04 -16.29 24.38
CA GLN A 77 1.52 -17.16 25.47
C GLN A 77 3.06 -17.19 25.60
N ALA A 78 3.78 -16.98 24.49
CA ALA A 78 5.24 -16.90 24.48
C ALA A 78 5.80 -15.47 24.70
N GLY A 79 4.92 -14.49 24.95
CA GLY A 79 5.26 -13.09 25.20
C GLY A 79 5.02 -12.17 24.00
N ILE A 80 4.45 -10.98 24.27
CA ILE A 80 4.06 -9.99 23.25
C ILE A 80 5.26 -9.57 22.37
N MET A 81 6.41 -9.31 22.99
CA MET A 81 7.63 -8.89 22.27
C MET A 81 8.12 -9.95 21.28
N LEU A 82 8.07 -11.23 21.67
CA LEU A 82 8.44 -12.33 20.78
C LEU A 82 7.46 -12.41 19.59
N GLY A 83 6.16 -12.26 19.83
CA GLY A 83 5.14 -12.23 18.77
C GLY A 83 5.39 -11.11 17.76
N ILE A 84 5.68 -9.89 18.23
CA ILE A 84 6.00 -8.75 17.36
C ILE A 84 7.27 -9.02 16.54
N GLY A 85 8.34 -9.52 17.18
CA GLY A 85 9.59 -9.84 16.50
C GLY A 85 9.43 -10.91 15.42
N LEU A 86 8.67 -11.96 15.69
CA LEU A 86 8.35 -13.00 14.70
C LEU A 86 7.50 -12.46 13.55
N ASN A 87 6.50 -11.61 13.84
CA ASN A 87 5.70 -10.96 12.81
C ASN A 87 6.57 -10.02 11.94
N TYR A 88 7.54 -9.33 12.51
CA TYR A 88 8.47 -8.48 11.76
C TYR A 88 9.31 -9.27 10.76
N ILE A 89 9.90 -10.39 11.22
CA ILE A 89 10.65 -11.30 10.35
C ILE A 89 9.74 -11.86 9.25
N ARG A 90 8.52 -12.27 9.61
CA ARG A 90 7.56 -12.82 8.64
C ARG A 90 7.12 -11.77 7.61
N PHE A 91 6.90 -10.52 8.04
CA PHE A 91 6.60 -9.42 7.13
C PHE A 91 7.73 -9.18 6.13
N ALA A 92 9.00 -9.21 6.57
CA ALA A 92 10.14 -9.08 5.66
C ALA A 92 10.20 -10.20 4.60
N ILE A 93 9.74 -11.40 4.95
CA ILE A 93 9.69 -12.58 4.06
C ILE A 93 8.49 -12.51 3.10
N GLU A 94 7.29 -12.20 3.61
CA GLU A 94 6.03 -12.22 2.86
C GLU A 94 5.84 -10.95 2.01
N GLU A 95 6.33 -9.82 2.48
CA GLU A 95 6.13 -8.49 1.89
C GLU A 95 7.46 -7.78 1.54
N PRO A 96 8.39 -8.42 0.81
CA PRO A 96 9.76 -7.93 0.66
C PRO A 96 9.85 -6.55 0.00
N LYS A 97 8.91 -6.21 -0.89
CA LYS A 97 8.86 -4.89 -1.55
C LYS A 97 8.32 -3.80 -0.64
N LEU A 98 7.34 -4.13 0.21
CA LEU A 98 6.85 -3.19 1.23
C LEU A 98 7.88 -3.03 2.35
N PHE A 99 8.58 -4.09 2.72
CA PHE A 99 9.69 -4.02 3.67
C PHE A 99 10.77 -3.05 3.19
N ARG A 100 11.23 -3.19 1.93
CA ARG A 100 12.20 -2.27 1.30
C ARG A 100 11.66 -0.84 1.11
N LEU A 101 10.35 -0.66 1.01
CA LEU A 101 9.75 0.66 0.96
C LEU A 101 9.84 1.35 2.33
N ILE A 102 9.68 0.60 3.41
CA ILE A 102 9.61 1.13 4.78
C ILE A 102 11.01 1.32 5.39
N PHE A 103 11.97 0.43 5.07
CA PHE A 103 13.33 0.39 5.62
C PHE A 103 14.41 0.36 4.52
#